data_AF-A0A5B7DR81-F1
#
_entry.id   AF-A0A5B7DR81-F1
#
_cell.length_a   1.000
_cell.length_b   1.000
_cell.length_c   1.000
_cell.angle_alpha   90.00
_cell.angle_beta   90.00
_cell.angle_gamma   90.00
#
_symmetry.space_group_name_H-M   'P 1'
#
loop_
_entity.id
_entity.type
_entity.pdbx_description
1 polymer ?
#
loop_
_entity_poly.entity_id
_entity_poly.type
_entity_poly.pdbx_seq_one_letter_code
_entity_poly.pdbx_strand_id
1 'polypeptide(L)'
;MYEHLCYEQEHEEEEKKANQQYCTLNTLPEGKIGTVKVYKSGKVELWLGNHKLSVSKGTQVGFLQDVVNVDVDQEAKTGAMTVLGHVGHRLVCTPDLEELVRQMKT
;
A
#
# COMPACT_ATOMS: atom_id res chain seq x y z
N MET A 1 -36.13 -23.79 10.47
CA MET A 1 -36.65 -22.81 9.49
C MET A 1 -36.01 -21.44 9.71
N TYR A 2 -35.99 -20.89 10.93
CA TYR A 2 -35.32 -19.61 11.21
C TYR A 2 -33.79 -19.65 11.11
N GLU A 3 -33.13 -20.75 11.51
CA GLU A 3 -31.66 -20.86 11.37
C GLU A 3 -31.18 -20.93 9.90
N HIS A 4 -31.98 -21.51 9.00
CA HIS A 4 -31.60 -21.63 7.59
C HIS A 4 -31.62 -20.28 6.87
N LEU A 5 -32.57 -19.41 7.23
CA LEU A 5 -32.69 -18.06 6.68
C LEU A 5 -31.53 -17.14 7.13
N CYS A 6 -31.00 -17.32 8.34
CA CYS A 6 -29.81 -16.60 8.80
C CYS A 6 -28.54 -17.10 8.08
N TYR A 7 -28.42 -18.42 7.86
CA TYR A 7 -27.28 -19.00 7.14
C TYR A 7 -27.22 -18.58 5.66
N GLU A 8 -28.36 -18.48 4.98
CA GLU A 8 -28.42 -18.01 3.59
C GLU A 8 -28.09 -16.51 3.48
N GLN A 9 -28.50 -15.70 4.47
CA GLN A 9 -28.17 -14.27 4.53
C GLN A 9 -26.67 -14.01 4.77
N GLU A 10 -26.02 -14.76 5.65
CA GLU A 10 -24.59 -14.62 5.94
C GLU A 10 -23.71 -15.03 4.74
N HIS A 11 -24.12 -16.06 3.99
CA HIS A 11 -23.37 -16.55 2.82
C HIS A 11 -23.49 -15.60 1.61
N GLU A 12 -24.63 -14.91 1.43
CA GLU A 12 -24.78 -13.85 0.42
C GLU A 12 -23.98 -12.58 0.75
N GLU A 13 -23.80 -12.25 2.04
CA GLU A 13 -22.96 -11.12 2.46
C GLU A 13 -21.46 -11.41 2.37
N GLU A 14 -21.02 -12.65 2.61
CA GLU A 14 -19.63 -13.07 2.40
C GLU A 14 -19.25 -13.15 0.92
N GLU A 15 -20.13 -13.64 0.04
CA GLU A 15 -19.87 -13.64 -1.41
C GLU A 15 -19.83 -12.22 -2.01
N LYS A 16 -20.60 -11.26 -1.47
CA LYS A 16 -20.50 -9.85 -1.90
C LYS A 16 -19.22 -9.14 -1.45
N LYS A 17 -18.55 -9.62 -0.39
CA LYS A 17 -17.23 -9.10 0.03
C LYS A 17 -16.06 -9.66 -0.80
N ALA A 18 -16.27 -10.79 -1.48
CA ALA A 18 -15.23 -11.46 -2.26
C ALA A 18 -14.84 -10.74 -3.57
N ASN A 19 -15.51 -9.64 -3.96
CA ASN A 19 -15.29 -9.00 -5.25
C ASN A 19 -14.77 -7.55 -5.20
N GLN A 20 -14.29 -7.08 -4.04
CA GLN A 20 -13.50 -5.84 -3.97
C GLN A 20 -12.02 -6.19 -3.89
N GLN A 21 -11.44 -6.52 -5.05
CA GLN A 21 -10.01 -6.75 -5.14
C GLN A 21 -9.26 -5.42 -4.94
N TYR A 22 -8.76 -5.19 -3.73
CA TYR A 22 -7.92 -4.04 -3.42
C TYR A 22 -6.56 -4.18 -4.11
N CYS A 23 -6.11 -3.10 -4.76
CA CYS A 23 -4.76 -3.02 -5.30
C CYS A 23 -3.76 -2.74 -4.16
N THR A 24 -2.77 -3.61 -3.98
CA THR A 24 -1.62 -3.40 -3.09
C THR A 24 -0.32 -3.45 -3.90
N LEU A 25 0.82 -3.08 -3.31
CA LEU A 25 2.11 -3.21 -4.02
C LEU A 25 2.43 -4.67 -4.39
N ASN A 26 1.97 -5.63 -3.59
CA ASN A 26 2.18 -7.06 -3.84
C ASN A 26 1.39 -7.60 -5.04
N THR A 27 0.31 -6.92 -5.44
CA THR A 27 -0.52 -7.35 -6.59
C THR A 27 -0.09 -6.69 -7.91
N LEU A 28 0.89 -5.78 -7.88
CA LEU A 28 1.40 -5.12 -9.07
C LEU A 28 2.46 -5.99 -9.75
N PRO A 29 2.53 -5.99 -11.10
CA PRO A 29 3.61 -6.64 -11.81
C PRO A 29 4.94 -5.95 -11.55
N GLU A 30 6.03 -6.70 -11.70
CA GLU A 30 7.38 -6.13 -11.65
C GLU A 30 7.58 -5.07 -12.75
N GLY A 31 8.50 -4.14 -12.48
CA GLY A 31 8.87 -3.07 -13.40
C GLY A 31 8.31 -1.70 -12.99
N LYS A 32 8.11 -0.82 -13.98
CA LYS A 32 7.69 0.56 -13.73
C LYS A 32 6.20 0.61 -13.40
N ILE A 33 5.89 0.91 -12.14
CA ILE A 33 4.50 1.07 -11.67
C ILE A 33 3.97 2.51 -11.72
N GLY A 34 4.85 3.51 -11.83
CA GLY A 34 4.44 4.91 -11.72
C GLY A 34 5.54 5.93 -12.02
N THR A 35 5.26 7.20 -11.73
CA THR A 35 6.18 8.32 -11.92
C THR A 35 6.06 9.31 -10.76
N VAL A 36 7.18 9.71 -10.17
CA VAL A 36 7.24 10.82 -9.21
C VAL A 36 7.48 12.13 -9.96
N LYS A 37 6.63 13.13 -9.76
CA LYS A 37 6.74 14.48 -10.33
C LYS A 37 7.11 15.48 -9.24
N VAL A 38 8.18 16.24 -9.47
CA VAL A 38 8.60 17.35 -8.61
C VAL A 38 8.34 18.65 -9.36
N TYR A 39 7.48 19.50 -8.81
CA TYR A 39 7.10 20.77 -9.43
C TYR A 39 8.05 21.89 -9.00
N LYS A 40 8.13 22.95 -9.82
CA LYS A 40 8.93 24.16 -9.49
C LYS A 40 8.53 24.80 -8.15
N SER A 41 7.28 24.64 -7.72
CA SER A 41 6.77 25.11 -6.43
C SER A 41 7.25 24.29 -5.22
N GLY A 42 7.96 23.17 -5.44
CA GLY A 42 8.32 22.22 -4.40
C GLY A 42 7.23 21.18 -4.08
N LYS A 43 6.04 21.29 -4.70
CA LYS A 43 5.03 20.23 -4.62
C LYS A 43 5.59 18.93 -5.22
N VAL A 44 5.32 17.80 -4.59
CA VAL A 44 5.68 16.47 -5.08
C VAL A 44 4.43 15.60 -5.19
N GLU A 45 4.31 14.89 -6.30
CA GLU A 45 3.21 13.97 -6.56
C GLU A 45 3.73 12.62 -7.06
N LEU A 46 3.09 11.54 -6.63
CA LEU A 46 3.27 10.20 -7.17
C LEU A 46 2.09 9.87 -8.06
N TRP A 47 2.37 9.56 -9.33
CA TRP A 47 1.40 9.12 -10.32
C TRP A 47 1.52 7.61 -10.49
N LEU A 48 0.51 6.87 -10.02
CA LEU A 48 0.39 5.41 -10.15
C LEU A 48 -0.73 5.12 -11.17
N GLY A 49 -0.34 4.83 -12.41
CA GLY A 49 -1.28 4.83 -13.53
C GLY A 49 -1.98 6.19 -13.67
N ASN A 50 -3.30 6.18 -13.55
CA ASN A 50 -4.14 7.39 -13.62
C ASN A 50 -4.43 8.01 -12.25
N HIS A 51 -3.93 7.43 -11.16
CA HIS A 51 -4.17 7.90 -9.81
C HIS A 51 -3.05 8.82 -9.33
N LYS A 52 -3.45 9.99 -8.82
CA LYS A 52 -2.55 11.01 -8.30
C LYS A 52 -2.53 10.97 -6.77
N LEU A 53 -1.33 10.88 -6.21
CA LEU A 53 -1.08 10.89 -4.77
C LEU A 53 -0.18 12.09 -4.43
N SER A 54 -0.60 12.92 -3.47
CA SER A 54 0.26 13.95 -2.89
C SER A 54 1.34 13.30 -2.02
N VAL A 55 2.60 13.73 -2.15
CA VAL A 55 3.72 13.18 -1.38
C VAL A 55 4.20 14.23 -0.37
N SER A 56 4.25 13.84 0.90
CA SER A 56 4.73 14.67 2.00
C SER A 56 5.79 13.95 2.83
N LYS A 57 6.60 14.70 3.58
CA LYS A 57 7.53 14.09 4.55
C LYS A 57 6.71 13.56 5.73
N GLY A 58 6.97 12.31 6.09
CA GLY A 58 6.44 11.73 7.33
C GLY A 58 7.14 12.29 8.55
N THR A 59 6.61 11.97 9.73
CA THR A 59 7.20 12.34 11.01
C THR A 59 8.65 11.85 11.08
N GLN A 60 9.55 12.75 11.46
CA GLN A 60 10.95 12.41 11.66
C GLN A 60 11.09 11.48 12.85
N VAL A 61 11.85 10.42 12.66
CA VAL A 61 12.12 9.44 13.69
C VAL A 61 13.46 9.79 14.33
N GLY A 62 13.49 9.94 15.65
CA GLY A 62 14.69 10.29 16.41
C GLY A 62 15.59 9.11 16.79
N PHE A 63 15.23 7.89 16.38
CA PHE A 63 15.97 6.67 16.67
C PHE A 63 16.53 6.02 15.41
N LEU A 64 17.61 5.27 15.56
CA LEU A 64 18.24 4.51 14.48
C LEU A 64 17.31 3.39 14.02
N GLN A 65 17.12 3.28 12.70
CA GLN A 65 16.30 2.25 12.05
C GLN A 65 17.11 1.66 10.90
N ASP A 66 17.17 0.32 10.82
CA ASP A 66 17.89 -0.40 9.78
C ASP A 66 16.94 -1.24 8.93
N VAL A 67 17.21 -1.28 7.62
CA VAL A 67 16.63 -2.27 6.72
C VAL A 67 17.52 -3.50 6.76
N VAL A 68 16.94 -4.65 7.08
CA VAL A 68 17.65 -5.92 7.20
C VAL A 68 17.00 -6.94 6.30
N ASN A 69 17.80 -7.57 5.44
CA ASN A 69 17.38 -8.76 4.71
C ASN A 69 17.52 -9.97 5.63
N VAL A 70 16.47 -10.79 5.70
CA VAL A 70 16.45 -12.05 6.45
C VAL A 70 16.06 -13.15 5.46
N ASP A 71 17.00 -14.05 5.22
CA ASP A 71 16.82 -15.22 4.38
C ASP A 71 16.85 -16.48 5.26
N VAL A 72 15.87 -17.37 5.09
CA VAL A 72 15.66 -18.54 5.98
C VAL A 72 15.52 -19.80 5.15
N ASP A 73 16.42 -20.75 5.38
CA ASP A 73 16.34 -22.11 4.85
C ASP A 73 15.65 -23.01 5.88
N GLN A 74 14.40 -23.36 5.62
CA GLN A 74 13.59 -24.19 6.52
C GLN A 74 14.08 -25.64 6.60
N GLU A 75 14.63 -26.19 5.52
CA GLU A 75 15.08 -27.58 5.48
C GLU A 75 16.39 -27.74 6.25
N ALA A 76 17.36 -26.85 6.01
CA ALA A 76 18.64 -26.86 6.71
C ALA A 76 18.54 -26.29 8.14
N LYS A 77 17.41 -25.65 8.49
CA LYS A 77 17.23 -24.89 9.74
C LYS A 77 18.33 -23.84 9.94
N THR A 78 18.72 -23.19 8.85
CA THR A 78 19.72 -22.12 8.86
C THR A 78 19.12 -20.84 8.27
N GLY A 79 19.86 -19.73 8.39
CA GLY A 79 19.45 -18.48 7.78
C GLY A 79 20.61 -17.50 7.68
N ALA A 80 20.47 -16.53 6.80
CA ALA A 80 21.42 -15.44 6.62
C ALA A 80 20.72 -14.11 6.91
N MET A 81 21.43 -13.22 7.58
CA MET A 81 20.94 -11.88 7.90
C MET A 81 21.95 -10.85 7.41
N THR A 82 21.50 -9.88 6.63
CA THR A 82 22.36 -8.83 6.06
C THR A 82 21.73 -7.46 6.28
N VAL A 83 22.48 -6.54 6.88
CA VAL A 83 22.06 -5.14 7.05
C VAL A 83 22.24 -4.41 5.72
N LEU A 84 21.14 -3.90 5.15
CA LEU A 84 21.14 -3.15 3.89
C LEU A 84 21.44 -1.65 4.09
N GLY A 85 21.15 -1.14 5.30
CA GLY A 85 21.51 0.22 5.70
C GLY A 85 20.42 0.94 6.50
N HIS A 86 20.69 2.20 6.83
CA HIS A 86 19.84 3.02 7.68
C HIS A 86 18.64 3.61 6.93
N VAL A 87 17.48 3.68 7.59
CA VAL A 87 16.30 4.41 7.12
C VAL A 87 16.39 5.87 7.56
N GLY A 88 16.78 6.75 6.63
CA GLY A 88 16.98 8.18 6.94
C GLY A 88 15.72 9.05 6.84
N HIS A 89 14.80 8.73 5.93
CA HIS A 89 13.65 9.57 5.63
C HIS A 89 12.39 8.74 5.37
N ARG A 90 11.24 9.27 5.82
CA ARG A 90 9.92 8.70 5.56
C ARG A 90 9.10 9.63 4.67
N LEU A 91 8.43 9.05 3.69
CA LEU A 91 7.45 9.76 2.86
C LEU A 91 6.06 9.19 3.10
N VAL A 92 5.05 10.05 3.00
CA VAL A 92 3.64 9.70 3.10
C VAL A 92 2.98 10.10 1.79
N CYS A 93 2.39 9.12 1.11
CA CYS A 93 1.61 9.29 -0.10
C CYS A 93 0.13 9.26 0.26
N THR A 94 -0.60 10.33 -0.03
CA THR A 94 -2.03 10.46 0.30
C THR A 94 -2.81 10.74 -0.98
N PRO A 95 -3.96 10.08 -1.20
CA PRO A 95 -4.82 10.42 -2.35
C PRO A 95 -5.28 11.88 -2.28
N ASP A 96 -5.46 12.48 -3.45
CA ASP A 96 -6.07 13.80 -3.56
C ASP A 96 -7.57 13.69 -3.26
N LEU A 97 -7.94 13.95 -2.00
CA LEU A 97 -9.32 13.82 -1.53
C LEU A 97 -10.26 14.79 -2.23
N GLU A 98 -9.81 15.99 -2.59
CA GLU A 98 -10.65 16.96 -3.30
C GLU A 98 -11.00 16.45 -4.69
N GLU A 99 -10.02 15.89 -5.40
CA GLU A 99 -10.24 15.28 -6.72
C GLU A 99 -11.15 14.05 -6.64
N LEU A 100 -10.92 13.16 -5.65
CA LEU A 100 -11.79 12.00 -5.42
C LEU A 100 -13.23 12.40 -5.12
N VAL A 101 -13.45 13.39 -4.25
CA VAL A 101 -14.81 13.85 -3.91
C VAL A 101 -15.51 14.52 -5.10
N ARG A 102 -14.79 15.22 -5.96
CA ARG A 102 -15.35 15.78 -7.20
C ARG A 102 -15.82 14.68 -8.15
N GLN A 103 -15.03 13.62 -8.31
CA GLN A 103 -15.38 12.47 -9.15
C GLN A 103 -16.63 11.73 -8.66
N MET A 104 -16.86 11.67 -7.34
CA MET A 104 -18.06 11.04 -6.77
C MET A 104 -19.37 11.84 -6.96
N LYS A 105 -19.30 13.13 -7.29
CA LYS A 105 -20.49 13.99 -7.45
C LYS A 105 -21.05 14.01 -8.88
N THR A 106 -20.49 13.20 -9.77
CA THR A 106 -20.92 13.07 -11.18
C THR A 106 -21.47 11.68 -11.38
#